data_AF-A0A2G6N075-F1
#
_entry.id   AF-A0A2G6N075-F1
#
_cell.length_a   1.000
_cell.length_b   1.000
_cell.length_c   1.000
_cell.angle_alpha   90.00
_cell.angle_beta   90.00
_cell.angle_gamma   90.00
#
_symmetry.space_group_name_H-M   'P 1'
#
loop_
_entity.id
_entity.type
_entity.pdbx_description
1 polymer ?
#
loop_
_entity_poly.entity_id
_entity_poly.type
_entity_poly.pdbx_seq_one_letter_code
_entity_poly.pdbx_strand_id
1 'polypeptide(L)'
;MADRTDFYFRQKVTEAELDLAFELLEKAVRNLAADIGIYGIISGAEPTPHAPVPDLTIDLTAPGRAYDNLGQRIFFGTGQVVDCSVDHAGLPTEVPVVGQERWLGVFLRFDRLLSDPRTDGNSQQVFFRRDESFEIVVRQGPTAALGAAPKVPLKDDELLVCDVHRTNGQGQILAPDIDTSRRQSFIFAEAEAVEIVSGLWNILEPAVNTVQAALDELDAELNDHFTGAARRHPAGDIDYTPHGFVASATVQAALDELIDDLSATAAGEPGAKRVGADAVAGTPNALPAGNVDGQLSQILAWLNAHLSAAAGAHNASAIAAAAHNYISGPSVQAQLQEIVDDLQSTGSGLGAAQIGNDAIGGSPKSLAATTLRAQLSMLLGHLNTHIGSADHDSRYYTEAESDARYYNEGDQVDDADTVDGQHASAFATAGHDHDTRYLRRIYTTQVLMDAGASQVITTQSEQPDLVSVSYNYPDAGTGLPQSTTYARGNLTNELRYWITKIDQGGGDKDYRITVSNASASQLWVNVAVHRRD
;
A
#
# COMPACT_ATOMS: atom_id res chain seq x y z
N MET A 1 35.00 32.13 -90.40
CA MET A 1 34.32 32.28 -91.72
C MET A 1 35.27 32.93 -92.73
N ALA A 2 35.87 32.16 -93.65
CA ALA A 2 37.01 32.63 -94.46
C ALA A 2 36.87 32.45 -95.98
N ASP A 3 35.86 31.76 -96.51
CA ASP A 3 35.78 31.47 -97.94
C ASP A 3 34.74 32.38 -98.61
N ARG A 4 35.19 33.48 -99.24
CA ARG A 4 34.33 34.42 -99.98
C ARG A 4 34.80 34.58 -101.42
N THR A 5 33.85 34.73 -102.34
CA THR A 5 34.10 35.08 -103.74
C THR A 5 33.70 36.53 -103.99
N ASP A 6 34.58 37.29 -104.63
CA ASP A 6 34.28 38.66 -105.07
C ASP A 6 33.86 38.65 -106.55
N PHE A 7 32.84 39.44 -106.87
CA PHE A 7 32.40 39.67 -108.25
C PHE A 7 32.83 41.07 -108.71
N TYR A 8 33.21 41.20 -109.98
CA TYR A 8 33.64 42.49 -110.55
C TYR A 8 32.70 43.00 -111.63
N PHE A 9 32.78 44.32 -111.89
CA PHE A 9 31.88 45.00 -112.83
C PHE A 9 31.94 44.39 -114.24
N ARG A 10 30.77 44.02 -114.77
CA ARG A 10 30.57 43.37 -116.09
C ARG A 10 31.20 41.97 -116.23
N GLN A 11 31.49 41.27 -115.14
CA GLN A 11 31.81 39.85 -115.19
C GLN A 11 30.64 39.07 -115.78
N LYS A 12 30.92 38.18 -116.74
CA LYS A 12 30.00 37.11 -117.11
C LYS A 12 30.22 35.97 -116.12
N VAL A 13 29.19 35.62 -115.38
CA VAL A 13 29.28 34.56 -114.37
C VAL A 13 28.75 33.26 -114.95
N THR A 14 29.54 32.20 -114.81
CA THR A 14 29.16 30.83 -115.14
C THR A 14 28.35 30.22 -113.99
N GLU A 15 27.57 29.18 -114.28
CA GLU A 15 26.86 28.40 -113.26
C GLU A 15 27.83 27.91 -112.16
N ALA A 16 28.98 27.37 -112.55
CA ALA A 16 30.01 26.90 -111.64
C ALA A 16 30.55 27.99 -110.69
N GLU A 17 30.66 29.25 -111.14
CA GLU A 17 31.11 30.37 -110.29
C GLU A 17 30.04 30.79 -109.27
N LEU A 18 28.76 30.73 -109.64
CA LEU A 18 27.66 30.98 -108.70
C LEU A 18 27.52 29.84 -107.70
N ASP A 19 27.57 28.59 -108.17
CA ASP A 19 27.52 27.41 -107.30
C ASP A 19 28.66 27.42 -106.29
N LEU A 20 29.88 27.72 -106.74
CA LEU A 20 31.03 27.87 -105.83
C LEU A 20 30.79 28.96 -104.77
N ALA A 21 30.24 30.10 -105.15
CA ALA A 21 29.95 31.18 -104.21
C ALA A 21 28.97 30.74 -103.10
N PHE A 22 27.92 30.00 -103.47
CA PHE A 22 26.95 29.46 -102.51
C PHE A 22 27.54 28.33 -101.65
N GLU A 23 28.30 27.42 -102.26
CA GLU A 23 28.97 26.33 -101.54
C GLU A 23 29.94 26.86 -100.48
N LEU A 24 30.72 27.89 -100.80
CA LEU A 24 31.65 28.50 -99.85
C LEU A 24 30.92 29.25 -98.72
N LEU A 25 29.83 29.95 -99.02
CA LEU A 25 28.99 30.60 -98.00
C LEU A 25 28.38 29.57 -97.05
N GLU A 26 27.83 28.48 -97.57
CA GLU A 26 27.22 27.43 -96.78
C GLU A 26 28.26 26.69 -95.93
N LYS A 27 29.42 26.38 -96.51
CA LYS A 27 30.57 25.84 -95.78
C LYS A 27 31.00 26.75 -94.63
N ALA A 28 31.00 28.08 -94.83
CA ALA A 28 31.34 29.01 -93.76
C ALA A 28 30.33 28.98 -92.58
N VAL A 29 29.04 28.76 -92.86
CA VAL A 29 28.00 28.60 -91.82
C VAL A 29 28.13 27.25 -91.11
N ARG A 30 28.36 26.18 -91.88
CA ARG A 30 28.62 24.83 -91.35
C ARG A 30 29.83 24.78 -90.43
N ASN A 31 30.94 25.41 -90.85
CA ASN A 31 32.13 25.53 -90.02
C ASN A 31 31.83 26.29 -88.72
N LEU A 32 31.01 27.34 -88.73
CA LEU A 32 30.60 27.99 -87.49
C LEU A 32 29.85 27.03 -86.56
N ALA A 33 28.89 26.26 -87.08
CA ALA A 33 28.14 25.29 -86.30
C ALA A 33 29.06 24.20 -85.69
N ALA A 34 30.02 23.70 -86.47
CA ALA A 34 31.02 22.75 -86.01
C ALA A 34 31.98 23.37 -84.97
N ASP A 35 32.49 24.59 -85.21
CA ASP A 35 33.43 25.30 -84.33
C ASP A 35 32.82 25.58 -82.95
N ILE A 36 31.51 25.82 -82.87
CA ILE A 36 30.80 26.05 -81.59
C ILE A 36 30.16 24.77 -81.02
N GLY A 37 30.52 23.60 -81.56
CA GLY A 37 30.12 22.30 -81.02
C GLY A 37 28.65 21.94 -81.21
N ILE A 38 27.95 22.52 -82.19
CA ILE A 38 26.56 22.15 -82.51
C ILE A 38 26.56 20.83 -83.28
N TYR A 39 26.58 19.73 -82.54
CA TYR A 39 26.55 18.37 -83.05
C TYR A 39 25.63 17.47 -82.21
N GLY A 40 24.80 16.67 -82.88
CA GLY A 40 23.92 15.69 -82.26
C GLY A 40 22.44 15.94 -82.50
N ILE A 41 21.62 15.03 -81.97
CA ILE A 41 20.15 15.09 -82.05
C ILE A 41 19.62 16.00 -80.95
N ILE A 42 19.06 17.14 -81.36
CA ILE A 42 18.55 18.20 -80.46
C ILE A 42 17.17 17.83 -79.90
N SER A 43 16.28 17.32 -80.75
CA SER A 43 14.92 16.97 -80.35
C SER A 43 14.32 15.93 -81.30
N GLY A 44 13.37 15.14 -80.80
CA GLY A 44 12.72 14.10 -81.58
C GLY A 44 13.71 12.99 -81.97
N ALA A 45 13.36 12.23 -83.00
CA ALA A 45 14.05 10.99 -83.34
C ALA A 45 14.23 10.06 -82.13
N GLU A 46 13.25 10.02 -81.23
CA GLU A 46 13.25 9.05 -80.15
C GLU A 46 12.73 7.73 -80.72
N PRO A 47 13.53 6.65 -80.63
CA PRO A 47 13.15 5.37 -81.18
C PRO A 47 12.21 4.63 -80.22
N THR A 48 11.09 4.15 -80.74
CA THR A 48 10.16 3.27 -80.02
C THR A 48 9.84 2.04 -80.88
N PRO A 49 9.43 0.92 -80.26
CA PRO A 49 8.86 -0.19 -81.00
C PRO A 49 7.70 0.29 -81.87
N HIS A 50 7.53 -0.30 -83.06
CA HIS A 50 6.43 0.07 -83.93
C HIS A 50 5.07 -0.12 -83.24
N ALA A 51 4.20 0.87 -83.36
CA ALA A 51 2.84 0.85 -82.82
C ALA A 51 1.78 0.99 -83.93
N PRO A 52 0.62 0.31 -83.82
CA PRO A 52 0.11 -0.41 -82.65
C PRO A 52 0.53 -1.88 -82.53
N VAL A 53 1.12 -2.48 -83.58
CA VAL A 53 1.56 -3.87 -83.58
C VAL A 53 3.06 -3.91 -83.89
N PRO A 54 3.91 -4.34 -82.95
CA PRO A 54 5.34 -4.45 -83.20
C PRO A 54 5.65 -5.40 -84.36
N ASP A 55 6.60 -5.01 -85.20
CA ASP A 55 7.17 -5.79 -86.29
C ASP A 55 8.68 -5.52 -86.38
N LEU A 56 9.31 -5.75 -87.53
CA LEU A 56 10.73 -5.46 -87.74
C LEU A 56 11.00 -3.99 -88.08
N THR A 57 10.10 -3.09 -87.72
CA THR A 57 10.29 -1.65 -87.84
C THR A 57 10.33 -0.97 -86.46
N ILE A 58 10.94 0.22 -86.41
CA ILE A 58 10.87 1.12 -85.26
C ILE A 58 10.30 2.46 -85.68
N ASP A 59 9.63 3.13 -84.76
CA ASP A 59 9.09 4.47 -84.98
C ASP A 59 10.05 5.50 -84.39
N LEU A 60 10.32 6.58 -85.13
CA LEU A 60 11.06 7.75 -84.66
C LEU A 60 10.10 8.92 -84.46
N THR A 61 10.13 9.51 -83.26
CA THR A 61 9.28 10.65 -82.93
C THR A 61 9.63 11.91 -83.73
N ALA A 62 8.63 12.75 -84.01
CA ALA A 62 8.79 14.01 -84.72
C ALA A 62 8.34 15.20 -83.87
N PRO A 63 8.80 16.44 -84.18
CA PRO A 63 9.78 16.77 -85.22
C PRO A 63 11.21 16.37 -84.83
N GLY A 64 11.90 15.68 -85.74
CA GLY A 64 13.32 15.37 -85.59
C GLY A 64 14.17 16.57 -86.00
N ARG A 65 15.08 17.00 -85.12
CA ARG A 65 16.04 18.09 -85.38
C ARG A 65 17.42 17.64 -84.92
N ALA A 66 18.40 17.72 -85.81
CA ALA A 66 19.77 17.35 -85.50
C ALA A 66 20.78 18.11 -86.36
N TYR A 67 22.05 18.07 -85.95
CA TYR A 67 23.19 18.54 -86.73
C TYR A 67 24.28 17.48 -86.76
N ASP A 68 24.78 17.12 -87.94
CA ASP A 68 25.91 16.19 -88.08
C ASP A 68 27.25 16.87 -87.73
N ASN A 69 28.36 16.11 -87.70
CA ASN A 69 29.67 16.64 -87.26
C ASN A 69 30.21 17.72 -88.21
N LEU A 70 29.61 17.83 -89.40
CA LEU A 70 29.94 18.83 -90.40
C LEU A 70 29.04 20.07 -90.30
N GLY A 71 28.19 20.15 -89.27
CA GLY A 71 27.29 21.27 -89.03
C GLY A 71 26.10 21.33 -90.00
N GLN A 72 25.78 20.24 -90.69
CA GLN A 72 24.64 20.17 -91.61
C GLN A 72 23.36 19.88 -90.84
N ARG A 73 22.31 20.63 -91.13
CA ARG A 73 21.04 20.50 -90.43
C ARG A 73 20.22 19.34 -90.99
N ILE A 74 19.82 18.43 -90.12
CA ILE A 74 18.92 17.32 -90.43
C ILE A 74 17.55 17.62 -89.80
N PHE A 75 16.49 17.61 -90.62
CA PHE A 75 15.14 17.89 -90.16
C PHE A 75 14.11 16.98 -90.81
N PHE A 76 13.22 16.41 -90.00
CA PHE A 76 12.01 15.77 -90.48
C PHE A 76 10.79 16.20 -89.65
N GLY A 77 9.70 16.55 -90.32
CA GLY A 77 8.51 17.12 -89.70
C GLY A 77 7.49 16.11 -89.19
N THR A 78 7.49 14.88 -89.72
CA THR A 78 6.55 13.81 -89.38
C THR A 78 7.29 12.59 -88.85
N GLY A 79 6.63 11.78 -88.01
CA GLY A 79 7.24 10.55 -87.49
C GLY A 79 7.72 9.65 -88.62
N GLN A 80 8.81 8.93 -88.38
CA GLN A 80 9.45 8.07 -89.38
C GLN A 80 9.32 6.62 -88.95
N VAL A 81 8.91 5.75 -89.87
CA VAL A 81 8.91 4.30 -89.66
C VAL A 81 10.17 3.76 -90.33
N VAL A 82 11.03 3.11 -89.57
CA VAL A 82 12.34 2.65 -90.01
C VAL A 82 12.33 1.15 -90.14
N ASP A 83 12.42 0.66 -91.37
CA ASP A 83 12.55 -0.76 -91.65
C ASP A 83 13.92 -1.28 -91.21
N CYS A 84 13.93 -2.15 -90.21
CA CYS A 84 15.12 -2.80 -89.70
C CYS A 84 15.26 -4.24 -90.20
N SER A 85 14.45 -4.70 -91.16
CA SER A 85 14.54 -6.03 -91.77
C SER A 85 15.63 -6.14 -92.85
N VAL A 86 16.02 -4.99 -93.41
CA VAL A 86 17.13 -4.84 -94.36
C VAL A 86 18.04 -3.70 -93.93
N ASP A 87 19.31 -3.78 -94.31
CA ASP A 87 20.23 -2.65 -94.16
C ASP A 87 20.15 -1.69 -95.36
N HIS A 88 20.90 -0.58 -95.31
CA HIS A 88 20.97 0.43 -96.36
C HIS A 88 21.47 -0.10 -97.71
N ALA A 89 22.17 -1.24 -97.75
CA ALA A 89 22.58 -1.91 -98.98
C ALA A 89 21.49 -2.89 -99.51
N GLY A 90 20.35 -2.99 -98.83
CA GLY A 90 19.27 -3.92 -99.14
C GLY A 90 19.55 -5.36 -98.71
N LEU A 91 20.56 -5.60 -97.86
CA LEU A 91 20.90 -6.94 -97.37
C LEU A 91 20.03 -7.28 -96.14
N PRO A 92 19.50 -8.51 -96.03
CA PRO A 92 18.73 -8.92 -94.86
C PRO A 92 19.51 -8.79 -93.55
N THR A 93 18.87 -8.24 -92.53
CA THR A 93 19.43 -8.11 -91.17
C THR A 93 19.17 -9.35 -90.30
N GLU A 94 18.63 -10.42 -90.88
CA GLU A 94 18.40 -11.68 -90.19
C GLU A 94 19.69 -12.21 -89.54
N VAL A 95 19.55 -12.83 -88.37
CA VAL A 95 20.63 -13.62 -87.76
C VAL A 95 20.37 -15.09 -88.12
N PRO A 96 21.17 -15.70 -89.02
CA PRO A 96 20.82 -16.99 -89.62
C PRO A 96 21.11 -18.21 -88.72
N VAL A 97 21.94 -18.05 -87.68
CA VAL A 97 22.40 -19.15 -86.83
C VAL A 97 21.82 -19.04 -85.42
N VAL A 98 21.23 -20.12 -84.92
CA VAL A 98 20.73 -20.24 -83.55
C VAL A 98 21.86 -19.96 -82.54
N GLY A 99 21.57 -19.17 -81.50
CA GLY A 99 22.55 -18.82 -80.47
C GLY A 99 23.52 -17.70 -80.89
N GLN A 100 23.27 -17.06 -82.03
CA GLN A 100 23.94 -15.82 -82.43
C GLN A 100 23.02 -14.61 -82.27
N GLU A 101 23.62 -13.43 -82.27
CA GLU A 101 22.99 -12.12 -82.30
C GLU A 101 23.75 -11.18 -83.26
N ARG A 102 23.17 -10.01 -83.54
CA ARG A 102 23.84 -8.87 -84.15
C ARG A 102 23.24 -7.56 -83.67
N TRP A 103 23.98 -6.49 -83.86
CA TRP A 103 23.50 -5.13 -83.64
C TRP A 103 23.28 -4.42 -84.97
N LEU A 104 22.18 -3.70 -85.07
CA LEU A 104 21.93 -2.74 -86.13
C LEU A 104 22.15 -1.34 -85.57
N GLY A 105 22.76 -0.46 -86.34
CA GLY A 105 22.81 0.96 -86.02
C GLY A 105 21.81 1.70 -86.90
N VAL A 106 20.91 2.45 -86.28
CA VAL A 106 19.97 3.34 -86.98
C VAL A 106 20.55 4.75 -86.94
N PHE A 107 20.87 5.28 -88.12
CA PHE A 107 21.54 6.56 -88.26
C PHE A 107 20.67 7.59 -88.99
N LEU A 108 20.83 8.87 -88.62
CA LEU A 108 20.35 10.01 -89.39
C LEU A 108 21.49 10.58 -90.23
N ARG A 109 21.26 10.71 -91.53
CA ARG A 109 22.20 11.29 -92.48
C ARG A 109 21.57 12.52 -93.15
N PHE A 110 22.37 13.56 -93.37
CA PHE A 110 21.96 14.69 -94.17
C PHE A 110 21.83 14.29 -95.65
N ASP A 111 20.77 14.75 -96.30
CA ASP A 111 20.59 14.55 -97.74
C ASP A 111 20.07 15.84 -98.40
N ARG A 112 20.04 15.87 -99.74
CA ARG A 112 19.45 16.95 -100.52
C ARG A 112 18.42 16.40 -101.49
N LEU A 113 17.20 16.94 -101.40
CA LEU A 113 16.19 16.66 -102.40
C LEU A 113 16.36 17.60 -103.59
N LEU A 114 16.82 17.03 -104.71
CA LEU A 114 16.88 17.71 -105.99
C LEU A 114 15.50 17.69 -106.64
N SER A 115 14.94 18.87 -106.94
CA SER A 115 13.62 19.01 -107.55
C SER A 115 13.57 20.15 -108.56
N ASP A 116 12.44 20.30 -109.25
CA ASP A 116 12.25 21.27 -110.35
C ASP A 116 13.25 21.05 -111.50
N PRO A 117 13.12 19.95 -112.27
CA PRO A 117 13.97 19.68 -113.41
C PRO A 117 13.69 20.70 -114.53
N ARG A 118 14.75 21.35 -115.00
CA ARG A 118 14.71 22.31 -116.11
C ARG A 118 15.74 21.94 -117.15
N THR A 119 15.54 22.39 -118.38
CA THR A 119 16.53 22.24 -119.46
C THR A 119 17.40 23.49 -119.50
N ASP A 120 18.71 23.32 -119.36
CA ASP A 120 19.68 24.42 -119.42
C ASP A 120 20.00 24.86 -120.86
N GLY A 121 20.89 25.85 -121.00
CA GLY A 121 21.34 26.35 -122.32
C GLY A 121 22.13 25.34 -123.15
N ASN A 122 22.56 24.21 -122.57
CA ASN A 122 23.28 23.12 -123.22
C ASN A 122 22.37 21.92 -123.54
N SER A 123 21.05 22.07 -123.38
CA SER A 123 20.07 20.98 -123.52
C SER A 123 20.24 19.83 -122.53
N GLN A 124 20.88 20.09 -121.38
CA GLN A 124 20.98 19.15 -120.26
C GLN A 124 19.86 19.39 -119.25
N GLN A 125 19.45 18.34 -118.56
CA GLN A 125 18.52 18.47 -117.45
C GLN A 125 19.30 18.89 -116.19
N VAL A 126 18.91 20.00 -115.59
CA VAL A 126 19.44 20.53 -114.33
C VAL A 126 18.30 20.66 -113.32
N PHE A 127 18.60 20.51 -112.03
CA PHE A 127 17.61 20.67 -110.96
C PHE A 127 17.75 22.06 -110.34
N PHE A 128 16.71 22.88 -110.47
CA PHE A 128 16.76 24.27 -109.99
C PHE A 128 16.69 24.36 -108.47
N ARG A 129 16.07 23.38 -107.80
CA ARG A 129 15.85 23.41 -106.36
C ARG A 129 16.64 22.30 -105.67
N ARG A 130 17.40 22.68 -104.64
CA ARG A 130 18.18 21.79 -103.76
C ARG A 130 17.72 22.04 -102.32
N ASP A 131 16.65 21.37 -101.90
CA ASP A 131 16.15 21.52 -100.53
C ASP A 131 16.94 20.63 -99.55
N GLU A 132 17.18 21.12 -98.34
CA GLU A 132 17.69 20.29 -97.23
C GLU A 132 16.71 19.13 -96.98
N SER A 133 17.24 17.92 -96.92
CA SER A 133 16.51 16.69 -96.65
C SER A 133 17.28 15.84 -95.64
N PHE A 134 16.74 14.67 -95.35
CA PHE A 134 17.32 13.69 -94.47
C PHE A 134 17.19 12.31 -95.08
N GLU A 135 18.01 11.40 -94.60
CA GLU A 135 17.92 9.98 -94.87
C GLU A 135 18.13 9.21 -93.58
N ILE A 136 17.35 8.14 -93.40
CA ILE A 136 17.54 7.20 -92.30
C ILE A 136 18.28 5.98 -92.84
N VAL A 137 19.43 5.70 -92.27
CA VAL A 137 20.35 4.67 -92.72
C VAL A 137 20.40 3.57 -91.65
N VAL A 138 19.97 2.38 -92.00
CA VAL A 138 20.14 1.18 -91.15
C VAL A 138 21.43 0.48 -91.57
N ARG A 139 22.33 0.21 -90.63
CA ARG A 139 23.58 -0.53 -90.87
C ARG A 139 23.63 -1.75 -89.99
N GLN A 140 24.16 -2.86 -90.48
CA GLN A 140 24.29 -4.10 -89.71
C GLN A 140 25.74 -4.36 -89.28
N GLY A 141 25.90 -4.80 -88.04
CA GLY A 141 27.14 -5.39 -87.53
C GLY A 141 27.27 -6.87 -87.93
N PRO A 142 28.48 -7.44 -87.79
CA PRO A 142 28.68 -8.87 -87.96
C PRO A 142 27.92 -9.66 -86.88
N THR A 143 27.50 -10.89 -87.21
CA THR A 143 26.92 -11.79 -86.22
C THR A 143 28.01 -12.38 -85.33
N ALA A 144 27.67 -12.62 -84.06
CA ALA A 144 28.52 -13.38 -83.13
C ALA A 144 27.65 -14.13 -82.12
N ALA A 145 28.28 -14.90 -81.22
CA ALA A 145 27.56 -15.52 -80.11
C ALA A 145 26.84 -14.47 -79.25
N LEU A 146 25.77 -14.88 -78.55
CA LEU A 146 25.05 -14.01 -77.62
C LEU A 146 26.00 -13.29 -76.65
N GLY A 147 25.84 -11.97 -76.51
CA GLY A 147 26.68 -11.10 -75.71
C GLY A 147 28.05 -10.74 -76.32
N ALA A 148 28.38 -11.21 -77.52
CA ALA A 148 29.68 -11.01 -78.16
C ALA A 148 29.61 -10.27 -79.50
N ALA A 149 28.43 -9.94 -80.02
CA ALA A 149 28.35 -9.23 -81.30
C ALA A 149 28.79 -7.78 -81.13
N PRO A 150 29.70 -7.27 -81.96
CA PRO A 150 30.11 -5.88 -81.88
C PRO A 150 29.00 -4.98 -82.42
N LYS A 151 28.83 -3.84 -81.76
CA LYS A 151 27.94 -2.76 -82.22
C LYS A 151 28.49 -2.10 -83.49
N VAL A 152 27.62 -1.47 -84.27
CA VAL A 152 28.02 -0.77 -85.49
C VAL A 152 28.92 0.43 -85.12
N PRO A 153 30.10 0.57 -85.74
CA PRO A 153 30.97 1.73 -85.55
C PRO A 153 30.26 3.03 -85.93
N LEU A 154 30.54 4.10 -85.18
CA LEU A 154 30.04 5.43 -85.49
C LEU A 154 30.63 5.93 -86.82
N LYS A 155 29.89 6.79 -87.51
CA LYS A 155 30.30 7.44 -88.76
C LYS A 155 30.41 8.93 -88.53
N ASP A 156 31.34 9.57 -89.22
CA ASP A 156 31.59 10.99 -89.05
C ASP A 156 30.44 11.83 -89.64
N ASP A 157 29.83 11.36 -90.73
CA ASP A 157 28.77 12.02 -91.50
C ASP A 157 27.34 11.53 -91.15
N GLU A 158 27.20 10.68 -90.13
CA GLU A 158 25.89 10.13 -89.72
C GLU A 158 25.74 10.17 -88.19
N LEU A 159 24.52 10.43 -87.72
CA LEU A 159 24.19 10.49 -86.29
C LEU A 159 23.50 9.22 -85.81
N LEU A 160 24.10 8.52 -84.85
CA LEU A 160 23.47 7.34 -84.25
C LEU A 160 22.25 7.74 -83.42
N VAL A 161 21.08 7.21 -83.79
CA VAL A 161 19.81 7.36 -83.05
C VAL A 161 19.70 6.29 -81.97
N CYS A 162 19.94 5.03 -82.33
CA CYS A 162 19.98 3.90 -81.42
C CYS A 162 20.66 2.71 -82.07
N ASP A 163 21.04 1.77 -81.22
CA ASP A 163 21.33 0.40 -81.60
C ASP A 163 20.06 -0.45 -81.48
N VAL A 164 19.85 -1.37 -82.42
CA VAL A 164 18.78 -2.36 -82.36
C VAL A 164 19.42 -3.75 -82.26
N HIS A 165 19.10 -4.46 -81.19
CA HIS A 165 19.51 -5.84 -80.97
C HIS A 165 18.67 -6.77 -81.83
N ARG A 166 19.34 -7.69 -82.53
CA ARG A 166 18.69 -8.73 -83.33
C ARG A 166 19.21 -10.10 -82.95
N THR A 167 18.30 -11.05 -82.78
CA THR A 167 18.58 -12.46 -82.47
C THR A 167 17.99 -13.40 -83.54
N ASN A 168 18.42 -14.66 -83.55
CA ASN A 168 17.93 -15.66 -84.51
C ASN A 168 16.41 -15.90 -84.35
N GLY A 169 15.68 -15.88 -85.48
CA GLY A 169 14.23 -16.10 -85.50
C GLY A 169 13.38 -14.93 -85.00
N GLN A 170 13.98 -13.77 -84.69
CA GLN A 170 13.25 -12.60 -84.22
C GLN A 170 12.41 -11.97 -85.33
N GLY A 171 11.09 -11.90 -85.10
CA GLY A 171 10.11 -11.28 -86.01
C GLY A 171 9.56 -9.93 -85.54
N GLN A 172 9.95 -9.44 -84.36
CA GLN A 172 9.50 -8.18 -83.79
C GLN A 172 10.66 -7.49 -83.06
N ILE A 173 10.71 -6.16 -83.13
CA ILE A 173 11.58 -5.32 -82.31
C ILE A 173 10.75 -4.75 -81.17
N LEU A 174 11.17 -5.02 -79.94
CA LEU A 174 10.53 -4.57 -78.71
C LEU A 174 11.42 -3.57 -77.98
N ALA A 175 10.88 -2.96 -76.91
CA ALA A 175 11.62 -1.93 -76.16
C ALA A 175 12.99 -2.41 -75.62
N PRO A 176 13.15 -3.65 -75.11
CA PRO A 176 14.46 -4.16 -74.70
C PRO A 176 15.47 -4.33 -75.84
N ASP A 177 15.00 -4.43 -77.07
CA ASP A 177 15.87 -4.57 -78.25
C ASP A 177 16.43 -3.22 -78.71
N ILE A 178 15.88 -2.09 -78.23
CA ILE A 178 16.31 -0.74 -78.61
C ILE A 178 17.23 -0.19 -77.52
N ASP A 179 18.49 0.01 -77.87
CA ASP A 179 19.51 0.54 -76.98
C ASP A 179 19.91 1.97 -77.40
N THR A 180 19.57 2.93 -76.55
CA THR A 180 19.87 4.36 -76.73
C THR A 180 21.11 4.83 -75.99
N SER A 181 21.87 3.94 -75.34
CA SER A 181 23.07 4.29 -74.54
C SER A 181 24.15 5.03 -75.34
N ARG A 182 24.24 4.78 -76.66
CA ARG A 182 25.18 5.44 -77.57
C ARG A 182 24.53 6.49 -78.46
N ARG A 183 23.25 6.84 -78.22
CA ARG A 183 22.55 7.85 -79.00
C ARG A 183 23.33 9.16 -78.97
N GLN A 184 23.64 9.68 -80.14
CA GLN A 184 24.40 10.93 -80.30
C GLN A 184 23.46 12.13 -80.12
N SER A 185 23.01 12.30 -78.89
CA SER A 185 22.18 13.43 -78.47
C SER A 185 23.02 14.71 -78.48
N PHE A 186 22.40 15.83 -78.82
CA PHE A 186 23.07 17.12 -78.70
C PHE A 186 23.29 17.45 -77.23
N ILE A 187 24.54 17.73 -76.87
CA ILE A 187 24.93 18.19 -75.53
C ILE A 187 25.30 19.66 -75.67
N PHE A 188 24.46 20.54 -75.11
CA PHE A 188 24.72 21.99 -75.13
C PHE A 188 25.93 22.38 -74.29
N ALA A 189 26.11 21.71 -73.14
CA ALA A 189 27.28 21.80 -72.28
C ALA A 189 27.33 20.56 -71.38
N GLU A 190 28.52 20.03 -71.13
CA GLU A 190 28.73 18.99 -70.12
C GLU A 190 28.65 19.62 -68.71
N ALA A 191 28.21 18.86 -67.70
CA ALA A 191 28.10 19.37 -66.32
C ALA A 191 29.44 19.86 -65.77
N GLU A 192 30.56 19.31 -66.24
CA GLU A 192 31.92 19.77 -65.90
C GLU A 192 32.28 21.11 -66.56
N ALA A 193 31.63 21.47 -67.66
CA ALA A 193 31.86 22.72 -68.39
C ALA A 193 30.99 23.88 -67.86
N VAL A 194 30.03 23.60 -66.98
CA VAL A 194 29.14 24.61 -66.39
C VAL A 194 29.63 24.97 -64.99
N GLU A 195 30.07 26.22 -64.84
CA GLU A 195 30.49 26.76 -63.56
C GLU A 195 29.29 27.00 -62.62
N ILE A 196 29.47 26.70 -61.33
CA ILE A 196 28.55 27.04 -60.26
C ILE A 196 29.19 28.04 -59.30
N VAL A 197 28.40 29.00 -58.82
CA VAL A 197 28.86 29.94 -57.79
C VAL A 197 28.51 29.36 -56.43
N SER A 198 29.45 28.64 -55.82
CA SER A 198 29.29 27.94 -54.54
C SER A 198 29.30 28.85 -53.30
N GLY A 199 29.67 30.13 -53.44
CA GLY A 199 29.90 31.04 -52.30
C GLY A 199 28.70 31.36 -51.39
N LEU A 200 27.52 30.79 -51.65
CA LEU A 200 26.33 30.89 -50.80
C LEU A 200 25.98 29.57 -50.09
N TRP A 201 26.75 28.51 -50.32
CA TRP A 201 26.49 27.18 -49.78
C TRP A 201 27.15 27.05 -48.41
N ASN A 202 26.39 26.54 -47.43
CA ASN A 202 26.87 26.39 -46.04
C ASN A 202 27.33 24.96 -45.71
N ILE A 203 27.17 24.04 -46.66
CA ILE A 203 27.25 22.59 -46.44
C ILE A 203 28.11 21.96 -47.51
N LEU A 204 27.80 22.28 -48.78
CA LEU A 204 28.53 21.80 -49.93
C LEU A 204 29.74 22.71 -50.18
N GLU A 205 30.95 22.17 -50.11
CA GLU A 205 32.26 22.71 -50.45
C GLU A 205 32.90 21.93 -51.64
N PRO A 206 32.36 22.05 -52.87
CA PRO A 206 32.80 21.20 -53.96
C PRO A 206 34.23 21.56 -54.34
N ALA A 207 35.09 20.55 -54.55
CA ALA A 207 36.51 20.77 -54.80
C ALA A 207 36.80 21.65 -56.04
N VAL A 208 35.86 21.65 -56.99
CA VAL A 208 35.79 22.58 -58.12
C VAL A 208 34.38 23.11 -58.26
N ASN A 209 34.26 24.34 -58.75
CA ASN A 209 32.98 25.02 -58.95
C ASN A 209 32.30 24.56 -60.24
N THR A 210 32.08 23.26 -60.41
CA THR A 210 31.31 22.71 -61.53
C THR A 210 30.03 22.06 -61.04
N VAL A 211 29.02 21.95 -61.93
CA VAL A 211 27.77 21.27 -61.59
C VAL A 211 28.03 19.83 -61.14
N GLN A 212 28.96 19.13 -61.81
CA GLN A 212 29.28 17.75 -61.46
C GLN A 212 29.83 17.61 -60.03
N ALA A 213 30.84 18.40 -59.67
CA ALA A 213 31.47 18.30 -58.36
C ALA A 213 30.50 18.62 -57.21
N ALA A 214 29.55 19.54 -57.43
CA ALA A 214 28.49 19.79 -56.47
C ALA A 214 27.52 18.64 -56.27
N LEU A 215 27.17 17.93 -57.35
CA LEU A 215 26.31 16.76 -57.25
C LEU A 215 27.02 15.61 -56.55
N ASP A 216 28.30 15.39 -56.85
CA ASP A 216 29.11 14.37 -56.17
C ASP A 216 29.18 14.64 -54.66
N GLU A 217 29.32 15.90 -54.28
CA GLU A 217 29.34 16.27 -52.87
C GLU A 217 27.98 16.20 -52.21
N LEU A 218 26.90 16.56 -52.92
CA LEU A 218 25.54 16.35 -52.42
C LEU A 218 25.29 14.86 -52.12
N ASP A 219 25.72 13.98 -53.03
CA ASP A 219 25.62 12.54 -52.85
C ASP A 219 26.45 12.06 -51.66
N ALA A 220 27.70 12.53 -51.53
CA ALA A 220 28.54 12.21 -50.38
C ALA A 220 27.90 12.65 -49.05
N GLU A 221 27.39 13.87 -49.01
CA GLU A 221 26.84 14.48 -47.81
C GLU A 221 25.48 13.88 -47.41
N LEU A 222 24.69 13.41 -48.39
CA LEU A 222 23.50 12.57 -48.13
C LEU A 222 23.86 11.16 -47.66
N ASN A 223 24.84 10.52 -48.29
CA ASN A 223 25.33 9.20 -47.87
C ASN A 223 25.87 9.25 -46.43
N ASP A 224 26.63 10.29 -46.10
CA ASP A 224 27.21 10.47 -44.77
C ASP A 224 26.14 10.79 -43.72
N HIS A 225 25.06 11.51 -44.09
CA HIS A 225 23.89 11.68 -43.22
C HIS A 225 23.19 10.35 -42.92
N PHE A 226 22.91 9.53 -43.94
CA PHE A 226 22.21 8.25 -43.76
C PHE A 226 23.04 7.18 -43.05
N THR A 227 24.35 7.18 -43.23
CA THR A 227 25.25 6.29 -42.49
C THR A 227 25.60 6.82 -41.10
N GLY A 228 25.21 8.07 -40.80
CA GLY A 228 25.55 8.76 -39.57
C GLY A 228 27.04 9.12 -39.48
N ALA A 229 27.77 9.18 -40.59
CA ALA A 229 29.14 9.73 -40.61
C ALA A 229 29.13 11.26 -40.43
N ALA A 230 28.09 11.95 -40.91
CA ALA A 230 27.90 13.39 -40.78
C ALA A 230 26.47 13.76 -40.33
N ARG A 231 26.29 14.97 -39.80
CA ARG A 231 24.99 15.59 -39.46
C ARG A 231 24.01 14.70 -38.66
N ARG A 232 24.52 13.98 -37.66
CA ARG A 232 23.65 13.25 -36.72
C ARG A 232 22.72 14.21 -36.01
N HIS A 233 21.47 13.81 -35.83
CA HIS A 233 20.51 14.53 -35.01
C HIS A 233 20.81 14.28 -33.53
N PRO A 234 20.98 15.33 -32.70
CA PRO A 234 20.90 15.22 -31.25
C PRO A 234 19.62 14.49 -30.81
N ALA A 235 19.68 13.69 -29.75
CA ALA A 235 18.49 12.99 -29.25
C ALA A 235 17.37 13.95 -28.79
N GLY A 236 17.72 15.20 -28.46
CA GLY A 236 16.75 16.26 -28.18
C GLY A 236 15.96 16.74 -29.41
N ASP A 237 16.44 16.45 -30.62
CA ASP A 237 15.78 16.82 -31.88
C ASP A 237 14.98 15.65 -32.47
N ILE A 238 14.98 14.49 -31.80
CA ILE A 238 14.22 13.31 -32.22
C ILE A 238 12.90 13.30 -31.45
N ASP A 239 11.81 13.50 -32.19
CA ASP A 239 10.46 13.43 -31.64
C ASP A 239 10.20 12.06 -31.01
N TYR A 240 9.55 12.08 -29.85
CA TYR A 240 9.09 10.92 -29.13
C TYR A 240 7.63 11.14 -28.75
N THR A 241 6.79 10.12 -28.94
CA THR A 241 5.38 10.20 -28.54
C THR A 241 5.26 9.85 -27.06
N PRO A 242 4.80 10.78 -26.21
CA PRO A 242 4.59 10.51 -24.79
C PRO A 242 3.71 9.28 -24.57
N HIS A 243 4.11 8.40 -23.65
CA HIS A 243 3.32 7.21 -23.34
C HIS A 243 3.49 6.75 -21.90
N GLY A 244 2.42 6.18 -21.34
CA GLY A 244 2.43 5.72 -19.95
C GLY A 244 2.65 6.88 -19.00
N PHE A 245 3.73 6.81 -18.22
CA PHE A 245 4.06 7.85 -17.24
C PHE A 245 5.13 8.84 -17.73
N VAL A 246 5.67 8.64 -18.94
CA VAL A 246 6.67 9.54 -19.56
C VAL A 246 5.92 10.55 -20.43
N ALA A 247 6.00 11.83 -20.06
CA ALA A 247 5.26 12.95 -20.66
C ALA A 247 6.09 13.74 -21.70
N SER A 248 7.41 13.59 -21.70
CA SER A 248 8.33 14.33 -22.58
C SER A 248 8.14 13.98 -24.05
N ALA A 249 8.41 14.93 -24.94
CA ALA A 249 8.15 14.83 -26.39
C ALA A 249 9.40 14.57 -27.24
N THR A 250 10.58 14.45 -26.62
CA THR A 250 11.84 14.15 -27.32
C THR A 250 12.53 12.96 -26.69
N VAL A 251 13.33 12.22 -27.46
CA VAL A 251 14.01 11.01 -26.97
C VAL A 251 14.92 11.31 -25.77
N GLN A 252 15.66 12.41 -25.83
CA GLN A 252 16.53 12.81 -24.72
C GLN A 252 15.73 13.08 -23.43
N ALA A 253 14.71 13.93 -23.51
CA ALA A 253 13.91 14.31 -22.35
C ALA A 253 13.10 13.12 -21.79
N ALA A 254 12.61 12.23 -22.66
CA ALA A 254 11.90 11.02 -22.26
C ALA A 254 12.79 10.04 -21.49
N LEU A 255 14.06 9.90 -21.88
CA LEU A 255 15.02 9.07 -21.15
C LEU A 255 15.38 9.67 -19.79
N ASP A 256 15.63 10.98 -19.75
CA ASP A 256 15.92 11.69 -18.50
C ASP A 256 14.74 11.56 -17.52
N GLU A 257 13.51 11.81 -18.00
CA GLU A 257 12.27 11.64 -17.22
C GLU A 257 12.10 10.20 -16.72
N LEU A 258 12.32 9.19 -17.58
CA LEU A 258 12.23 7.78 -17.17
C LEU A 258 13.21 7.44 -16.03
N ILE A 259 14.45 7.93 -16.11
CA ILE A 259 15.49 7.70 -15.10
C ILE A 259 15.13 8.41 -13.78
N ASP A 260 14.72 9.67 -13.86
CA ASP A 260 14.32 10.47 -12.70
C ASP A 260 13.10 9.85 -12.01
N ASP A 261 12.10 9.43 -12.79
CA ASP A 261 10.87 8.82 -12.29
C ASP A 261 11.09 7.44 -11.64
N LEU A 262 11.96 6.60 -12.22
CA LEU A 262 12.28 5.28 -11.64
C LEU A 262 13.20 5.40 -10.41
N SER A 263 14.01 6.45 -10.33
CA SER A 263 14.87 6.71 -9.17
C SER A 263 14.20 7.52 -8.06
N ALA A 264 12.98 8.03 -8.31
CA ALA A 264 12.22 8.82 -7.35
C ALA A 264 12.00 8.07 -6.03
N THR A 265 12.32 8.74 -4.93
CA THR A 265 12.05 8.28 -3.55
C THR A 265 11.06 9.18 -2.83
N ALA A 266 10.44 10.11 -3.56
CA ALA A 266 9.47 11.04 -3.02
C ALA A 266 8.27 10.28 -2.44
N ALA A 267 7.87 10.66 -1.22
CA ALA A 267 6.72 10.06 -0.56
C ALA A 267 5.46 10.24 -1.43
N GLY A 268 4.72 9.16 -1.64
CA GLY A 268 3.53 9.16 -2.48
C GLY A 268 3.79 8.91 -3.96
N GLU A 269 4.98 9.15 -4.49
CA GLU A 269 5.32 8.89 -5.90
C GLU A 269 6.71 8.23 -6.06
N PRO A 270 7.04 7.16 -5.33
CA PRO A 270 8.31 6.47 -5.51
C PRO A 270 8.33 5.73 -6.85
N GLY A 271 9.52 5.52 -7.42
CA GLY A 271 9.69 4.75 -8.66
C GLY A 271 9.10 3.34 -8.59
N ALA A 272 9.05 2.74 -7.39
CA ALA A 272 8.39 1.46 -7.15
C ALA A 272 6.88 1.45 -7.48
N LYS A 273 6.20 2.60 -7.54
CA LYS A 273 4.81 2.70 -8.03
C LYS A 273 4.70 2.53 -9.55
N ARG A 274 5.80 2.77 -10.27
CA ARG A 274 5.88 2.72 -11.73
C ARG A 274 6.39 1.37 -12.25
N VAL A 275 6.89 0.52 -11.36
CA VAL A 275 7.29 -0.86 -11.68
C VAL A 275 6.10 -1.80 -11.45
N GLY A 276 5.59 -2.36 -12.54
CA GLY A 276 4.50 -3.34 -12.50
C GLY A 276 4.90 -4.63 -11.76
N ALA A 277 3.95 -5.21 -11.04
CA ALA A 277 4.10 -6.47 -10.32
C ALA A 277 2.90 -7.39 -10.61
N ASP A 278 3.18 -8.65 -10.95
CA ASP A 278 2.15 -9.67 -11.19
C ASP A 278 1.46 -10.10 -9.90
N ALA A 279 0.27 -10.68 -10.01
CA ALA A 279 -0.45 -11.23 -8.87
C ALA A 279 0.33 -12.41 -8.27
N VAL A 280 0.42 -12.46 -6.95
CA VAL A 280 1.02 -13.58 -6.20
C VAL A 280 -0.08 -14.30 -5.44
N ALA A 281 -0.43 -15.49 -5.90
CA ALA A 281 -1.37 -16.35 -5.19
C ALA A 281 -0.79 -16.81 -3.85
N GLY A 282 -1.64 -16.84 -2.82
CA GLY A 282 -1.26 -17.29 -1.49
C GLY A 282 -2.48 -17.57 -0.61
N THR A 283 -2.28 -18.37 0.42
CA THR A 283 -3.26 -18.60 1.49
C THR A 283 -2.57 -18.43 2.85
N PRO A 284 -3.17 -17.71 3.81
CA PRO A 284 -4.48 -17.05 3.75
C PRO A 284 -4.51 -15.76 2.91
N ASN A 285 -3.35 -15.16 2.61
CA ASN A 285 -3.26 -13.86 1.94
C ASN A 285 -2.70 -14.01 0.52
N ALA A 286 -3.34 -13.36 -0.45
CA ALA A 286 -2.88 -13.26 -1.84
C ALA A 286 -2.62 -11.79 -2.21
N LEU A 287 -1.58 -11.53 -3.01
CA LEU A 287 -1.27 -10.19 -3.51
C LEU A 287 -1.89 -10.01 -4.90
N PRO A 288 -2.75 -9.01 -5.12
CA PRO A 288 -3.27 -8.71 -6.45
C PRO A 288 -2.16 -8.13 -7.35
N ALA A 289 -2.36 -8.23 -8.67
CA ALA A 289 -1.51 -7.54 -9.64
C ALA A 289 -1.60 -6.02 -9.44
N GLY A 290 -0.49 -5.31 -9.66
CA GLY A 290 -0.40 -3.88 -9.41
C GLY A 290 1.02 -3.37 -9.62
N ASN A 291 1.57 -2.68 -8.63
CA ASN A 291 2.96 -2.23 -8.62
C ASN A 291 3.69 -2.71 -7.36
N VAL A 292 5.02 -2.62 -7.39
CA VAL A 292 5.90 -3.11 -6.30
C VAL A 292 5.57 -2.39 -4.98
N ASP A 293 5.38 -1.07 -5.00
CA ASP A 293 5.04 -0.28 -3.80
C ASP A 293 3.73 -0.73 -3.15
N GLY A 294 2.70 -0.97 -3.97
CA GLY A 294 1.39 -1.43 -3.52
C GLY A 294 1.43 -2.82 -2.90
N GLN A 295 2.17 -3.76 -3.49
CA GLN A 295 2.33 -5.09 -2.92
C GLN A 295 3.14 -5.07 -1.63
N LEU A 296 4.22 -4.29 -1.54
CA LEU A 296 4.99 -4.12 -0.30
C LEU A 296 4.15 -3.48 0.81
N SER A 297 3.36 -2.46 0.47
CA SER A 297 2.41 -1.83 1.40
C SER A 297 1.38 -2.83 1.93
N GLN A 298 0.88 -3.71 1.07
CA GLN A 298 -0.07 -4.76 1.46
C GLN A 298 0.56 -5.80 2.40
N ILE A 299 1.80 -6.23 2.13
CA ILE A 299 2.56 -7.13 3.01
C ILE A 299 2.79 -6.48 4.38
N LEU A 300 3.24 -5.22 4.41
CA LEU A 300 3.48 -4.49 5.65
C LEU A 300 2.19 -4.33 6.46
N ALA A 301 1.07 -4.06 5.79
CA ALA A 301 -0.24 -4.01 6.43
C ALA A 301 -0.61 -5.35 7.08
N TRP A 302 -0.37 -6.48 6.40
CA TRP A 302 -0.61 -7.80 6.97
C TRP A 302 0.29 -8.10 8.17
N LEU A 303 1.57 -7.74 8.11
CA LEU A 303 2.50 -7.92 9.23
C LEU A 303 2.09 -7.10 10.45
N ASN A 304 1.72 -5.83 10.26
CA ASN A 304 1.26 -4.96 11.33
C ASN A 304 -0.06 -5.45 11.94
N ALA A 305 -0.97 -5.95 11.11
CA ALA A 305 -2.21 -6.57 11.58
C ALA A 305 -1.93 -7.87 12.36
N HIS A 306 -1.02 -8.72 11.87
CA HIS A 306 -0.66 -9.97 12.55
C HIS A 306 -0.05 -9.71 13.93
N LEU A 307 0.85 -8.72 14.07
CA LEU A 307 1.51 -8.40 15.34
C LEU A 307 0.53 -8.02 16.47
N SER A 308 -0.62 -7.44 16.11
CA SER A 308 -1.61 -6.94 17.09
C SER A 308 -2.85 -7.82 17.22
N ALA A 309 -2.98 -8.88 16.42
CA ALA A 309 -4.15 -9.74 16.40
C ALA A 309 -3.99 -10.98 17.29
N ALA A 310 -5.02 -11.26 18.10
CA ALA A 310 -5.15 -12.56 18.76
C ALA A 310 -5.58 -13.67 17.77
N ALA A 311 -6.33 -13.31 16.74
CA ALA A 311 -6.70 -14.22 15.65
C ALA A 311 -5.50 -14.45 14.72
N GLY A 312 -5.15 -15.71 14.48
CA GLY A 312 -3.95 -16.07 13.72
C GLY A 312 -2.64 -16.00 14.52
N ALA A 313 -2.70 -15.75 15.84
CA ALA A 313 -1.55 -15.93 16.72
C ALA A 313 -1.05 -17.38 16.65
N HIS A 314 0.26 -17.55 16.86
CA HIS A 314 0.86 -18.88 16.90
C HIS A 314 0.29 -19.67 18.08
N ASN A 315 -0.14 -20.92 17.84
CA ASN A 315 -0.53 -21.81 18.93
C ASN A 315 0.62 -21.92 19.95
N ALA A 316 0.32 -21.92 21.25
CA ALA A 316 1.36 -22.00 22.29
C ALA A 316 2.24 -23.27 22.17
N SER A 317 1.74 -24.33 21.53
CA SER A 317 2.50 -25.53 21.16
C SER A 317 3.58 -25.29 20.09
N ALA A 318 3.41 -24.27 19.25
CA ALA A 318 4.35 -23.89 18.19
C ALA A 318 5.37 -22.83 18.65
N ILE A 319 5.23 -22.27 19.85
CA ILE A 319 6.18 -21.30 20.42
C ILE A 319 7.20 -22.09 21.24
N ALA A 320 8.44 -22.15 20.74
CA ALA A 320 9.53 -22.83 21.42
C ALA A 320 9.85 -22.17 22.77
N ALA A 321 10.10 -22.99 23.78
CA ALA A 321 10.51 -22.55 25.11
C ALA A 321 11.74 -23.37 25.54
N ALA A 322 12.78 -22.68 26.02
CA ALA A 322 13.95 -23.36 26.55
C ALA A 322 13.63 -23.98 27.91
N ALA A 323 14.10 -25.20 28.16
CA ALA A 323 13.98 -25.85 29.46
C ALA A 323 14.67 -25.00 30.56
N HIS A 324 14.11 -25.04 31.77
CA HIS A 324 14.64 -24.30 32.92
C HIS A 324 14.40 -25.06 34.24
N ASN A 325 15.48 -25.35 34.97
CA ASN A 325 15.49 -26.06 36.25
C ASN A 325 14.59 -27.31 36.28
N TYR A 326 13.36 -27.16 36.75
CA TYR A 326 12.37 -28.22 36.96
C TYR A 326 11.36 -28.35 35.82
N ILE A 327 11.44 -27.50 34.80
CA ILE A 327 10.55 -27.46 33.64
C ILE A 327 11.36 -27.84 32.39
N SER A 328 10.93 -28.87 31.68
CA SER A 328 11.62 -29.51 30.56
C SER A 328 10.88 -29.41 29.22
N GLY A 329 9.61 -29.00 29.23
CA GLY A 329 8.78 -28.86 28.04
C GLY A 329 9.45 -28.01 26.94
N PRO A 330 9.42 -28.44 25.66
CA PRO A 330 10.10 -27.73 24.56
C PRO A 330 9.28 -26.57 23.97
N SER A 331 8.06 -26.33 24.45
CA SER A 331 7.16 -25.26 24.00
C SER A 331 6.43 -24.62 25.17
N VAL A 332 5.92 -23.39 24.97
CA VAL A 332 5.16 -22.67 26.00
C VAL A 332 3.99 -23.50 26.52
N GLN A 333 3.26 -24.18 25.63
CA GLN A 333 2.17 -25.05 26.05
C GLN A 333 2.66 -26.25 26.88
N ALA A 334 3.75 -26.91 26.45
CA ALA A 334 4.30 -28.06 27.17
C ALA A 334 4.78 -27.67 28.57
N GLN A 335 5.45 -26.52 28.70
CA GLN A 335 5.91 -26.02 29.99
C GLN A 335 4.76 -25.62 30.91
N LEU A 336 3.69 -24.99 30.38
CA LEU A 336 2.51 -24.65 31.19
C LEU A 336 1.80 -25.92 31.70
N GLN A 337 1.68 -26.94 30.86
CA GLN A 337 1.12 -28.23 31.27
C GLN A 337 1.98 -28.88 32.37
N GLU A 338 3.30 -28.89 32.21
CA GLU A 338 4.25 -29.41 33.20
C GLU A 338 4.16 -28.67 34.54
N ILE A 339 4.08 -27.33 34.54
CA ILE A 339 3.88 -26.56 35.78
C ILE A 339 2.58 -26.95 36.49
N VAL A 340 1.49 -27.11 35.74
CA VAL A 340 0.19 -27.50 36.32
C VAL A 340 0.29 -28.90 36.94
N ASP A 341 0.91 -29.83 36.23
CA ASP A 341 1.10 -31.20 36.69
C ASP A 341 2.02 -31.25 37.92
N ASP A 342 3.10 -30.45 37.94
CA ASP A 342 4.03 -30.34 39.06
C ASP A 342 3.37 -29.75 40.30
N LEU A 343 2.58 -28.68 40.16
CA LEU A 343 1.86 -28.06 41.28
C LEU A 343 0.84 -29.02 41.94
N GLN A 344 0.25 -29.92 41.15
CA GLN A 344 -0.68 -30.94 41.65
C GLN A 344 0.02 -32.20 42.19
N SER A 345 1.33 -32.34 41.94
CA SER A 345 2.06 -33.55 42.26
C SER A 345 2.22 -33.78 43.77
N THR A 346 1.93 -34.99 44.21
CA THR A 346 2.25 -35.49 45.56
C THR A 346 3.59 -36.26 45.60
N GLY A 347 4.35 -36.22 44.49
CA GLY A 347 5.65 -36.87 44.37
C GLY A 347 6.69 -36.29 45.31
N SER A 348 7.63 -37.11 45.78
CA SER A 348 8.54 -36.69 46.85
C SER A 348 9.57 -35.63 46.45
N GLY A 349 9.76 -35.39 45.15
CA GLY A 349 10.66 -34.36 44.58
C GLY A 349 9.96 -33.29 43.74
N LEU A 350 8.62 -33.25 43.73
CA LEU A 350 7.79 -32.37 42.91
C LEU A 350 6.85 -31.52 43.80
N GLY A 351 6.06 -30.62 43.20
CA GLY A 351 5.06 -29.81 43.91
C GLY A 351 5.63 -28.98 45.05
N ALA A 352 5.12 -29.14 46.28
CA ALA A 352 5.60 -28.39 47.45
C ALA A 352 7.08 -28.59 47.77
N ALA A 353 7.72 -29.63 47.22
CA ALA A 353 9.17 -29.83 47.32
C ALA A 353 9.98 -28.91 46.39
N GLN A 354 9.34 -28.24 45.42
CA GLN A 354 9.97 -27.31 44.47
C GLN A 354 9.48 -25.86 44.65
N ILE A 355 8.34 -25.65 45.33
CA ILE A 355 7.84 -24.32 45.68
C ILE A 355 8.72 -23.72 46.79
N GLY A 356 9.51 -22.70 46.45
CA GLY A 356 10.29 -21.94 47.42
C GLY A 356 9.40 -21.14 48.38
N ASN A 357 9.80 -21.06 49.65
CA ASN A 357 9.21 -20.19 50.65
C ASN A 357 10.30 -19.45 51.44
N ASP A 358 10.04 -18.19 51.79
CA ASP A 358 10.99 -17.36 52.52
C ASP A 358 11.12 -17.82 53.99
N ALA A 359 12.20 -17.42 54.65
CA ALA A 359 12.42 -17.69 56.06
C ALA A 359 11.29 -17.08 56.90
N ILE A 360 10.80 -17.85 57.88
CA ILE A 360 9.79 -17.38 58.84
C ILE A 360 10.51 -17.17 60.17
N GLY A 361 10.71 -15.90 60.51
CA GLY A 361 11.29 -15.50 61.80
C GLY A 361 10.34 -15.83 62.97
N GLY A 362 10.91 -16.30 64.07
CA GLY A 362 10.17 -16.59 65.29
C GLY A 362 11.10 -16.85 66.47
N SER A 363 10.58 -16.66 67.68
CA SER A 363 11.25 -17.01 68.95
C SER A 363 10.29 -17.84 69.80
N PRO A 364 10.70 -19.01 70.33
CA PRO A 364 12.07 -19.55 70.33
C PRO A 364 12.48 -20.30 69.04
N LYS A 365 11.58 -20.48 68.06
CA LYS A 365 11.84 -21.27 66.84
C LYS A 365 11.60 -20.45 65.57
N SER A 366 12.50 -20.57 64.60
CA SER A 366 12.42 -19.98 63.26
C SER A 366 12.48 -21.06 62.18
N LEU A 367 11.89 -20.81 61.01
CA LEU A 367 12.00 -21.66 59.82
C LEU A 367 12.92 -20.99 58.80
N ALA A 368 13.92 -21.70 58.28
CA ALA A 368 14.85 -21.16 57.29
C ALA A 368 14.20 -21.05 55.90
N ALA A 369 14.70 -20.17 55.03
CA ALA A 369 14.25 -20.08 53.64
C ALA A 369 14.60 -21.39 52.91
N THR A 370 13.58 -22.08 52.40
CA THR A 370 13.71 -23.38 51.71
C THR A 370 12.40 -23.70 51.00
N THR A 371 12.15 -24.94 50.60
CA THR A 371 10.88 -25.30 49.95
C THR A 371 9.76 -25.43 50.98
N LEU A 372 8.51 -25.21 50.55
CA LEU A 372 7.33 -25.28 51.42
C LEU A 372 7.27 -26.61 52.19
N ARG A 373 7.56 -27.72 51.52
CA ARG A 373 7.60 -29.05 52.15
C ARG A 373 8.70 -29.16 53.21
N ALA A 374 9.88 -28.60 52.95
CA ALA A 374 10.98 -28.64 53.89
C ALA A 374 10.66 -27.81 55.14
N GLN A 375 10.03 -26.65 54.99
CA GLN A 375 9.57 -25.85 56.14
C GLN A 375 8.46 -26.53 56.95
N LEU A 376 7.48 -27.18 56.30
CA LEU A 376 6.46 -27.94 57.02
C LEU A 376 7.10 -29.10 57.81
N SER A 377 8.12 -29.73 57.23
CA SER A 377 8.87 -30.80 57.90
C SER A 377 9.66 -30.27 59.12
N MET A 378 10.26 -29.08 59.00
CA MET A 378 10.92 -28.39 60.13
C MET A 378 9.91 -28.03 61.24
N LEU A 379 8.74 -27.50 60.88
CA LEU A 379 7.67 -27.16 61.83
C LEU A 379 7.17 -28.40 62.57
N LEU A 380 6.91 -29.49 61.85
CA LEU A 380 6.52 -30.76 62.44
C LEU A 380 7.60 -31.27 63.41
N GLY A 381 8.88 -31.13 63.06
CA GLY A 381 10.00 -31.42 63.95
C GLY A 381 9.99 -30.58 65.23
N HIS A 382 9.73 -29.27 65.12
CA HIS A 382 9.60 -28.38 66.28
C HIS A 382 8.43 -28.77 67.18
N LEU A 383 7.26 -29.06 66.61
CA LEU A 383 6.07 -29.50 67.34
C LEU A 383 6.32 -30.82 68.06
N ASN A 384 6.89 -31.82 67.37
CA ASN A 384 7.22 -33.11 67.97
C ASN A 384 8.24 -32.97 69.11
N THR A 385 9.19 -32.03 69.00
CA THR A 385 10.14 -31.73 70.08
C THR A 385 9.44 -31.06 71.28
N HIS A 386 8.52 -30.13 71.02
CA HIS A 386 7.75 -29.43 72.06
C HIS A 386 6.81 -30.37 72.83
N ILE A 387 6.15 -31.32 72.16
CA ILE A 387 5.27 -32.29 72.84
C ILE A 387 6.05 -33.11 73.89
N GLY A 388 7.35 -33.32 73.67
CA GLY A 388 8.22 -34.05 74.60
C GLY A 388 9.02 -33.19 75.59
N SER A 389 8.92 -31.86 75.58
CA SER A 389 9.84 -30.99 76.33
C SER A 389 9.50 -30.78 77.81
N ALA A 390 8.29 -31.14 78.27
CA ALA A 390 7.84 -30.95 79.66
C ALA A 390 8.06 -29.52 80.21
N ASP A 391 8.07 -28.52 79.32
CA ASP A 391 8.44 -27.13 79.58
C ASP A 391 7.25 -26.23 79.98
N HIS A 392 6.12 -26.84 80.34
CA HIS A 392 5.02 -26.13 80.98
C HIS A 392 5.51 -25.63 82.35
N ASP A 393 5.61 -24.30 82.48
CA ASP A 393 6.10 -23.60 83.66
C ASP A 393 5.36 -24.08 84.94
N SER A 394 6.17 -24.37 85.98
CA SER A 394 5.85 -24.79 87.36
C SER A 394 4.72 -24.05 88.10
N ARG A 395 4.08 -23.08 87.46
CA ARG A 395 2.94 -22.33 87.98
C ARG A 395 1.60 -23.06 87.85
N TYR A 396 1.52 -24.08 87.01
CA TYR A 396 0.32 -24.91 86.91
C TYR A 396 0.59 -26.29 87.53
N TYR A 397 -0.21 -26.65 88.53
CA TYR A 397 -0.23 -27.99 89.10
C TYR A 397 -0.70 -28.96 88.02
N THR A 398 -0.02 -30.09 87.88
CA THR A 398 -0.56 -31.24 87.13
C THR A 398 -1.88 -31.69 87.78
N GLU A 399 -2.73 -32.39 87.02
CA GLU A 399 -4.03 -32.88 87.52
C GLU A 399 -3.87 -33.62 88.86
N ALA A 400 -2.86 -34.48 88.96
CA ALA A 400 -2.52 -35.22 90.17
C ALA A 400 -2.08 -34.33 91.36
N GLU A 401 -1.47 -33.17 91.10
CA GLU A 401 -1.04 -32.23 92.15
C GLU A 401 -2.19 -31.35 92.65
N SER A 402 -3.20 -31.10 91.82
CA SER A 402 -4.44 -30.40 92.20
C SER A 402 -5.30 -31.25 93.13
N ASP A 403 -5.50 -32.53 92.79
CA ASP A 403 -6.36 -33.47 93.53
C ASP A 403 -5.81 -33.81 94.93
N ALA A 404 -4.49 -33.66 95.14
CA ALA A 404 -3.85 -33.94 96.43
C ALA A 404 -3.93 -32.78 97.44
N ARG A 405 -4.30 -31.56 97.03
CA ARG A 405 -4.22 -30.35 97.88
C ARG A 405 -5.55 -29.77 98.34
N TYR A 406 -6.66 -30.08 97.70
CA TYR A 406 -7.97 -29.52 98.04
C TYR A 406 -8.96 -30.60 98.45
N TYR A 407 -9.76 -30.34 99.48
CA TYR A 407 -10.87 -31.21 99.88
C TYR A 407 -11.98 -31.16 98.83
N ASN A 408 -12.59 -32.31 98.57
CA ASN A 408 -13.69 -32.41 97.59
C ASN A 408 -14.93 -31.66 98.09
N GLU A 409 -15.72 -31.15 97.16
CA GLU A 409 -16.96 -30.41 97.44
C GLU A 409 -17.97 -31.33 98.15
N GLY A 410 -18.10 -31.22 99.48
CA GLY A 410 -19.05 -32.01 100.28
C GLY A 410 -18.54 -32.56 101.63
N ASP A 411 -17.24 -32.47 101.94
CA ASP A 411 -16.69 -33.00 103.20
C ASP A 411 -16.78 -31.99 104.38
N GLN A 412 -17.30 -32.43 105.54
CA GLN A 412 -17.47 -31.61 106.76
C GLN A 412 -16.33 -31.84 107.76
N VAL A 413 -15.85 -30.78 108.42
CA VAL A 413 -14.69 -30.79 109.35
C VAL A 413 -15.11 -31.23 110.76
N ASP A 414 -14.39 -32.19 111.35
CA ASP A 414 -14.76 -32.96 112.56
C ASP A 414 -14.80 -32.20 113.92
N ASP A 415 -14.55 -30.88 114.00
CA ASP A 415 -14.45 -30.15 115.30
C ASP A 415 -15.42 -28.97 115.53
N ALA A 416 -16.38 -28.74 114.63
CA ALA A 416 -17.14 -27.49 114.62
C ALA A 416 -18.25 -27.31 115.68
N ASP A 417 -18.52 -28.30 116.56
CA ASP A 417 -19.67 -28.26 117.51
C ASP A 417 -19.34 -28.61 118.98
N THR A 418 -18.07 -28.53 119.40
CA THR A 418 -17.69 -28.66 120.83
C THR A 418 -16.57 -27.68 121.20
N VAL A 419 -16.76 -26.87 122.24
CA VAL A 419 -15.65 -26.19 122.91
C VAL A 419 -15.31 -27.02 124.15
N ASP A 420 -14.03 -27.32 124.35
CA ASP A 420 -13.47 -28.01 125.52
C ASP A 420 -14.15 -29.34 125.93
N GLY A 421 -14.75 -30.04 124.95
CA GLY A 421 -15.30 -31.38 125.12
C GLY A 421 -16.64 -31.45 125.84
N GLN A 422 -17.37 -30.33 125.99
CA GLN A 422 -18.72 -30.29 126.56
C GLN A 422 -19.74 -29.59 125.65
N HIS A 423 -20.96 -30.11 125.63
CA HIS A 423 -22.06 -29.67 124.77
C HIS A 423 -22.73 -28.39 125.29
N ALA A 424 -23.24 -27.53 124.41
CA ALA A 424 -23.78 -26.20 124.72
C ALA A 424 -24.91 -26.17 125.78
N SER A 425 -25.59 -27.29 126.03
CA SER A 425 -26.63 -27.45 127.04
C SER A 425 -26.12 -27.45 128.50
N ALA A 426 -24.81 -27.54 128.73
CA ALA A 426 -24.21 -27.47 130.07
C ALA A 426 -24.07 -26.04 130.64
N PHE A 427 -24.23 -25.00 129.80
CA PHE A 427 -24.06 -23.58 130.19
C PHE A 427 -25.38 -22.81 130.36
N ALA A 428 -26.52 -23.49 130.25
CA ALA A 428 -27.84 -22.86 130.33
C ALA A 428 -28.47 -23.02 131.72
N THR A 429 -28.12 -22.13 132.66
CA THR A 429 -28.92 -21.87 133.87
C THR A 429 -29.15 -20.37 134.06
N ALA A 430 -30.24 -19.84 133.47
CA ALA A 430 -30.99 -18.70 134.00
C ALA A 430 -32.28 -18.49 133.20
N GLY A 431 -33.43 -18.73 133.86
CA GLY A 431 -34.70 -18.16 133.40
C GLY A 431 -34.65 -16.63 133.48
N HIS A 432 -35.24 -15.95 132.50
CA HIS A 432 -35.31 -14.49 132.46
C HIS A 432 -36.75 -14.04 132.77
N ASP A 433 -36.88 -13.36 133.91
CA ASP A 433 -38.08 -12.69 134.40
C ASP A 433 -38.16 -11.27 133.79
N HIS A 434 -39.38 -10.81 133.49
CA HIS A 434 -39.63 -9.55 132.78
C HIS A 434 -40.03 -8.44 133.77
N ASP A 435 -39.05 -7.73 134.30
CA ASP A 435 -39.20 -6.58 135.22
C ASP A 435 -39.45 -5.24 134.48
N THR A 436 -40.09 -4.30 135.21
CA THR A 436 -40.56 -2.89 135.03
C THR A 436 -39.93 -1.99 133.94
N ARG A 437 -38.87 -2.42 133.28
CA ARG A 437 -38.18 -1.69 132.21
C ARG A 437 -38.91 -1.77 130.87
N TYR A 438 -39.75 -2.77 130.65
CA TYR A 438 -40.46 -2.95 129.38
C TYR A 438 -41.91 -2.47 129.48
N LEU A 439 -42.36 -1.73 128.47
CA LEU A 439 -43.77 -1.38 128.30
C LEU A 439 -44.56 -2.66 127.99
N ARG A 440 -45.47 -3.05 128.88
CA ARG A 440 -46.41 -4.13 128.64
C ARG A 440 -47.70 -3.58 128.08
N ARG A 441 -48.29 -4.30 127.12
CA ARG A 441 -49.64 -3.99 126.62
C ARG A 441 -50.68 -4.44 127.64
N ILE A 442 -51.32 -3.48 128.30
CA ILE A 442 -52.32 -3.73 129.35
C ILE A 442 -53.75 -3.73 128.81
N TYR A 443 -53.99 -3.07 127.68
CA TYR A 443 -55.28 -3.06 127.01
C TYR A 443 -55.09 -3.05 125.50
N THR A 444 -55.96 -3.77 124.80
CA THR A 444 -56.05 -3.70 123.33
C THR A 444 -57.49 -3.94 122.91
N THR A 445 -57.99 -3.13 121.99
CA THR A 445 -59.30 -3.32 121.37
C THR A 445 -59.26 -2.85 119.93
N GLN A 446 -60.26 -3.28 119.16
CA GLN A 446 -60.52 -2.79 117.81
C GLN A 446 -61.98 -2.40 117.71
N VAL A 447 -62.24 -1.19 117.22
CA VAL A 447 -63.59 -0.66 117.04
C VAL A 447 -63.79 -0.12 115.63
N LEU A 448 -64.97 -0.33 115.05
CA LEU A 448 -65.34 0.28 113.78
C LEU A 448 -65.84 1.69 114.06
N MET A 449 -65.18 2.70 113.50
CA MET A 449 -65.51 4.10 113.69
C MET A 449 -65.93 4.74 112.37
N ASP A 450 -67.14 5.30 112.35
CA ASP A 450 -67.66 6.08 111.22
C ASP A 450 -66.84 7.34 110.96
N ALA A 451 -66.95 7.85 109.73
CA ALA A 451 -66.34 9.12 109.32
C ALA A 451 -66.84 10.27 110.21
N GLY A 452 -65.92 11.05 110.78
CA GLY A 452 -66.21 12.15 111.70
C GLY A 452 -66.53 11.76 113.15
N ALA A 453 -66.62 10.47 113.49
CA ALA A 453 -67.02 10.02 114.82
C ALA A 453 -65.90 10.20 115.86
N SER A 454 -66.28 10.56 117.10
CA SER A 454 -65.41 10.57 118.27
C SER A 454 -65.99 9.71 119.38
N GLN A 455 -65.20 8.74 119.86
CA GLN A 455 -65.65 7.74 120.82
C GLN A 455 -64.64 7.56 121.95
N VAL A 456 -65.17 7.42 123.16
CA VAL A 456 -64.42 6.98 124.33
C VAL A 456 -64.21 5.47 124.21
N ILE A 457 -62.94 5.06 124.10
CA ILE A 457 -62.59 3.65 123.86
C ILE A 457 -62.48 2.90 125.17
N THR A 458 -61.78 3.47 126.14
CA THR A 458 -61.62 2.88 127.46
C THR A 458 -61.30 3.96 128.50
N THR A 459 -61.51 3.63 129.76
CA THR A 459 -61.08 4.44 130.91
C THR A 459 -60.15 3.56 131.74
N GLN A 460 -58.94 4.07 132.03
CA GLN A 460 -57.93 3.37 132.82
C GLN A 460 -57.81 4.02 134.19
N SER A 461 -57.62 3.22 135.24
CA SER A 461 -57.49 3.72 136.61
C SER A 461 -56.20 4.52 136.84
N GLU A 462 -55.21 4.39 135.94
CA GLU A 462 -53.94 5.10 135.99
C GLU A 462 -53.56 5.68 134.62
N GLN A 463 -52.58 6.58 134.62
CA GLN A 463 -52.10 7.23 133.41
C GLN A 463 -51.37 6.23 132.50
N PRO A 464 -51.74 6.09 131.22
CA PRO A 464 -50.95 5.34 130.26
C PRO A 464 -49.55 5.94 130.04
N ASP A 465 -48.52 5.09 129.93
CA ASP A 465 -47.21 5.51 129.43
C ASP A 465 -47.25 5.75 127.91
N LEU A 466 -47.95 4.90 127.18
CA LEU A 466 -48.07 4.98 125.72
C LEU A 466 -49.43 4.46 125.25
N VAL A 467 -50.09 5.25 124.41
CA VAL A 467 -51.25 4.79 123.63
C VAL A 467 -50.84 4.74 122.17
N SER A 468 -51.01 3.58 121.54
CA SER A 468 -50.82 3.41 120.10
C SER A 468 -52.16 3.24 119.43
N VAL A 469 -52.41 4.03 118.38
CA VAL A 469 -53.59 3.92 117.53
C VAL A 469 -53.12 3.56 116.13
N SER A 470 -53.72 2.53 115.57
CA SER A 470 -53.55 2.12 114.18
C SER A 470 -54.91 1.83 113.56
N TYR A 471 -54.98 1.69 112.24
CA TYR A 471 -56.26 1.46 111.57
C TYR A 471 -56.14 0.51 110.40
N ASN A 472 -57.27 -0.07 110.04
CA ASN A 472 -57.48 -0.86 108.84
C ASN A 472 -58.68 -0.27 108.10
N TYR A 473 -58.68 -0.33 106.77
CA TYR A 473 -59.91 -0.09 106.04
C TYR A 473 -60.87 -1.28 106.25
N PRO A 474 -62.19 -1.05 106.25
CA PRO A 474 -63.16 -2.12 106.14
C PRO A 474 -62.99 -2.79 104.77
N ASP A 475 -62.97 -4.11 104.77
CA ASP A 475 -62.99 -4.89 103.55
C ASP A 475 -64.35 -4.72 102.84
N ALA A 476 -64.32 -4.37 101.55
CA ALA A 476 -65.52 -3.95 100.80
C ALA A 476 -66.59 -5.05 100.69
N GLY A 477 -66.25 -6.33 100.89
CA GLY A 477 -67.19 -7.45 100.81
C GLY A 477 -67.72 -7.92 102.17
N THR A 478 -66.94 -7.79 103.23
CA THR A 478 -67.28 -8.39 104.56
C THR A 478 -67.52 -7.37 105.66
N GLY A 479 -67.07 -6.13 105.48
CA GLY A 479 -67.09 -5.11 106.53
C GLY A 479 -66.12 -5.37 107.68
N LEU A 480 -65.31 -6.44 107.62
CA LEU A 480 -64.26 -6.76 108.60
C LEU A 480 -62.96 -5.97 108.33
N PRO A 481 -62.02 -5.89 109.28
CA PRO A 481 -60.75 -5.22 109.05
C PRO A 481 -59.93 -5.91 107.95
N GLN A 482 -59.42 -5.15 106.98
CA GLN A 482 -58.46 -5.68 106.00
C GLN A 482 -57.18 -6.20 106.66
N SER A 483 -56.48 -7.11 105.98
CA SER A 483 -55.22 -7.72 106.47
C SER A 483 -54.08 -6.72 106.69
N THR A 484 -54.14 -5.53 106.07
CA THR A 484 -53.11 -4.50 106.22
C THR A 484 -53.49 -3.49 107.30
N THR A 485 -52.71 -3.47 108.38
CA THR A 485 -52.83 -2.49 109.48
C THR A 485 -51.86 -1.34 109.29
N TYR A 486 -52.38 -0.11 109.23
CA TYR A 486 -51.60 1.11 109.12
C TYR A 486 -51.38 1.75 110.50
N ALA A 487 -50.14 1.76 110.98
CA ALA A 487 -49.74 2.49 112.20
C ALA A 487 -49.26 3.94 111.91
N ARG A 488 -48.85 4.21 110.66
CA ARG A 488 -48.47 5.54 110.14
C ARG A 488 -48.84 5.63 108.64
N GLY A 489 -50.10 5.37 108.30
CA GLY A 489 -50.64 5.53 106.94
C GLY A 489 -51.12 6.95 106.62
N ASN A 490 -51.63 7.14 105.41
CA ASN A 490 -52.07 8.46 104.91
C ASN A 490 -53.14 9.13 105.79
N LEU A 491 -54.02 8.37 106.44
CA LEU A 491 -55.09 8.91 107.30
C LEU A 491 -54.66 9.07 108.77
N THR A 492 -53.39 8.81 109.11
CA THR A 492 -52.92 8.90 110.50
C THR A 492 -53.08 10.31 111.07
N ASN A 493 -52.91 11.34 110.25
CA ASN A 493 -53.10 12.74 110.67
C ASN A 493 -54.60 13.09 110.90
N GLU A 494 -55.51 12.25 110.40
CA GLU A 494 -56.96 12.38 110.54
C GLU A 494 -57.51 11.53 111.69
N LEU A 495 -56.73 10.57 112.19
CA LEU A 495 -57.01 9.85 113.44
C LEU A 495 -56.35 10.57 114.61
N ARG A 496 -57.17 11.20 115.44
CA ARG A 496 -56.71 11.88 116.65
C ARG A 496 -57.09 11.07 117.86
N TYR A 497 -56.17 10.93 118.79
CA TYR A 497 -56.50 10.42 120.12
C TYR A 497 -55.97 11.38 121.17
N TRP A 498 -56.64 11.39 122.30
CA TRP A 498 -56.19 12.13 123.47
C TRP A 498 -56.63 11.41 124.73
N ILE A 499 -55.88 11.68 125.79
CA ILE A 499 -56.11 11.12 127.11
C ILE A 499 -56.61 12.26 127.98
N THR A 500 -57.84 12.13 128.46
CA THR A 500 -58.44 13.13 129.35
C THR A 500 -58.42 12.60 130.77
N LYS A 501 -57.79 13.33 131.68
CA LYS A 501 -57.87 13.04 133.11
C LYS A 501 -59.26 13.43 133.59
N ILE A 502 -60.00 12.47 134.13
CA ILE A 502 -61.35 12.68 134.65
C ILE A 502 -61.38 12.40 136.15
N ASP A 503 -62.23 13.14 136.86
CA ASP A 503 -62.50 12.93 138.28
C ASP A 503 -63.93 12.41 138.39
N GLN A 504 -64.09 11.14 138.77
CA GLN A 504 -65.40 10.52 138.99
C GLN A 504 -65.82 10.53 140.48
N GLY A 505 -65.26 11.44 141.29
CA GLY A 505 -65.77 11.74 142.63
C GLY A 505 -65.23 10.84 143.75
N GLY A 506 -64.04 10.25 143.59
CA GLY A 506 -63.45 9.29 144.53
C GLY A 506 -61.96 9.47 144.87
N GLY A 507 -61.33 10.60 144.52
CA GLY A 507 -59.94 10.89 144.88
C GLY A 507 -58.88 10.29 143.94
N ASP A 508 -59.09 9.06 143.46
CA ASP A 508 -58.30 8.48 142.37
C ASP A 508 -58.79 9.00 141.01
N LYS A 509 -57.81 9.36 140.17
CA LYS A 509 -58.06 10.07 138.91
C LYS A 509 -57.90 9.12 137.73
N ASP A 510 -59.02 8.72 137.15
CA ASP A 510 -59.06 7.89 135.96
C ASP A 510 -58.67 8.67 134.69
N TYR A 511 -58.13 7.95 133.71
CA TYR A 511 -57.68 8.49 132.44
C TYR A 511 -58.50 7.88 131.30
N ARG A 512 -59.30 8.74 130.66
CA ARG A 512 -60.19 8.37 129.56
C ARG A 512 -59.48 8.52 128.22
N ILE A 513 -59.29 7.41 127.51
CA ILE A 513 -58.74 7.41 126.15
C ILE A 513 -59.88 7.57 125.15
N THR A 514 -59.85 8.69 124.43
CA THR A 514 -60.82 9.00 123.38
C THR A 514 -60.09 8.99 122.05
N VAL A 515 -60.69 8.35 121.05
CA VAL A 515 -60.22 8.39 119.67
C VAL A 515 -61.28 9.06 118.81
N SER A 516 -60.84 9.83 117.82
CA SER A 516 -61.67 10.50 116.85
C SER A 516 -61.16 10.17 115.46
N ASN A 517 -62.05 9.66 114.62
CA ASN A 517 -61.82 9.50 113.21
C ASN A 517 -62.34 10.76 112.50
N ALA A 518 -61.47 11.72 112.21
CA ALA A 518 -61.84 12.93 111.46
C ALA A 518 -61.79 12.71 109.93
N SER A 519 -61.47 11.49 109.48
CA SER A 519 -61.44 11.18 108.05
C SER A 519 -62.84 11.08 107.46
N ALA A 520 -62.92 11.17 106.13
CA ALA A 520 -64.15 10.94 105.37
C ALA A 520 -64.51 9.43 105.23
N SER A 521 -63.71 8.53 105.81
CA SER A 521 -63.84 7.08 105.66
C SER A 521 -64.21 6.42 106.98
N GLN A 522 -65.06 5.38 106.95
CA GLN A 522 -65.23 4.47 108.08
C GLN A 522 -63.97 3.61 108.23
N LEU A 523 -63.44 3.45 109.45
CA LEU A 523 -62.19 2.74 109.71
C LEU A 523 -62.32 1.78 110.90
N TRP A 524 -61.69 0.61 110.81
CA TRP A 524 -61.45 -0.23 111.98
C TRP A 524 -60.21 0.28 112.71
N VAL A 525 -60.43 0.92 113.85
CA VAL A 525 -59.38 1.56 114.64
C VAL A 525 -58.96 0.62 115.78
N ASN A 526 -57.70 0.21 115.74
CA ASN A 526 -57.03 -0.54 116.80
C ASN A 526 -56.43 0.44 117.81
N VAL A 527 -56.76 0.23 119.08
CA VAL A 527 -56.23 1.03 120.19
C VAL A 527 -55.59 0.10 121.18
N ALA A 528 -54.29 0.28 121.41
CA ALA A 528 -53.56 -0.45 122.43
C ALA A 528 -52.93 0.53 123.42
N VAL A 529 -53.10 0.22 124.70
CA VAL A 529 -52.57 1.00 125.83
C VAL A 529 -51.46 0.18 126.47
N HIS A 530 -50.32 0.83 126.65
CA HIS A 530 -49.14 0.24 127.25
C HIS A 530 -48.77 1.01 128.52
N ARG A 531 -48.34 0.24 129.52
CA ARG A 531 -47.84 0.75 130.79
C ARG A 531 -46.65 -0.08 131.23
N ARG A 532 -45.74 0.53 131.96
CA ARG A 532 -44.83 -0.18 132.86
C ARG A 532 -45.61 -0.50 134.13
N ASP A 533 -45.40 -1.69 134.68
CA ASP A 533 -46.10 -2.10 135.90
C ASP A 533 -45.75 -1.17 137.07
#